data_AF-A0A7Y5NEP5-F1
#
_entry.id   AF-A0A7Y5NEP5-F1
#
_cell.length_a   1.000
_cell.length_b   1.000
_cell.length_c   1.000
_cell.angle_alpha   90.00
_cell.angle_beta   90.00
_cell.angle_gamma   90.00
#
_symmetry.space_group_name_H-M   'P 1'
#
loop_
_entity.id
_entity.type
_entity.pdbx_description
1 polymer ?
#
loop_
_entity_poly.entity_id
_entity_poly.type
_entity_poly.pdbx_seq_one_letter_code
_entity_poly.pdbx_strand_id
1 'polypeptide(L)'
;MPSSHQPNFIERLAEKLHLIPNLHEEFGEELPRLTEPGDLTNYPPPEQWDDWVEYEAKRWPRREARHYMIVPTICFNCEAGCGLLSYIDKQTLQVRKFEGNPYHPGSRGRNCAKGPATINQINDTD
;
A
#
# COMPACT_ATOMS: atom_id res chain seq x y z
N MET A 1 17.13 -3.43 1.38
CA MET A 1 17.73 -4.64 1.95
C MET A 1 17.08 -5.70 1.11
N PRO A 2 17.77 -6.17 0.06
CA PRO A 2 17.36 -7.41 -0.56
C PRO A 2 17.26 -8.37 0.62
N SER A 3 16.07 -8.92 0.86
CA SER A 3 15.92 -9.89 1.93
C SER A 3 16.54 -11.17 1.39
N SER A 4 17.87 -11.21 1.38
CA SER A 4 18.69 -12.42 1.27
C SER A 4 18.54 -13.23 2.56
N HIS A 5 17.31 -13.34 3.05
CA HIS A 5 16.97 -14.06 4.25
C HIS A 5 17.08 -15.52 3.91
N GLN A 6 18.11 -16.17 4.43
CA GLN A 6 18.24 -17.61 4.29
C GLN A 6 17.24 -18.27 5.24
N PRO A 7 16.40 -19.19 4.74
CA PRO A 7 15.40 -19.84 5.59
C PRO A 7 16.09 -20.59 6.72
N ASN A 8 15.67 -20.30 7.95
CA ASN A 8 16.08 -21.05 9.12
C ASN A 8 15.38 -22.42 9.18
N PHE A 9 15.75 -23.27 10.14
CA PHE A 9 15.20 -24.63 10.22
C PHE A 9 13.67 -24.66 10.37
N ILE A 10 13.10 -23.73 11.12
CA ILE A 10 11.64 -23.66 11.36
C ILE A 10 10.93 -23.33 10.05
N GLU A 11 11.43 -22.34 9.31
CA GLU A 11 10.87 -21.93 8.02
C GLU A 11 10.97 -23.07 7.00
N ARG A 12 12.14 -23.71 6.87
CA ARG A 12 12.29 -24.86 5.94
C ARG A 12 11.34 -25.99 6.26
N LEU A 13 11.13 -26.29 7.55
CA LEU A 13 10.21 -27.33 7.97
C LEU A 13 8.75 -26.92 7.67
N ALA A 14 8.39 -25.68 7.98
CA ALA A 14 7.05 -25.15 7.73
C ALA A 14 6.72 -25.10 6.23
N GLU A 15 7.67 -24.71 5.37
CA GLU A 15 7.54 -24.73 3.92
C GLU A 15 7.38 -26.15 3.38
N LYS A 16 8.21 -27.10 3.85
CA LYS A 16 8.11 -28.52 3.45
C LYS A 16 6.82 -29.18 3.88
N LEU A 17 6.27 -28.77 5.03
CA LEU A 17 4.96 -29.22 5.51
C LEU A 17 3.81 -28.42 4.89
N HIS A 18 4.09 -27.48 3.98
CA HIS A 18 3.11 -26.59 3.35
C HIS A 18 2.25 -25.78 4.35
N LEU A 19 2.78 -25.49 5.54
CA LEU A 19 2.16 -24.62 6.53
C LEU A 19 2.26 -23.14 6.13
N ILE A 20 3.33 -22.78 5.42
CA ILE A 20 3.55 -21.47 4.81
C ILE A 20 3.97 -21.64 3.34
N PRO A 21 3.68 -20.65 2.46
CA PRO A 21 4.23 -20.64 1.11
C PRO A 21 5.75 -20.44 1.14
N ASN A 22 6.42 -20.79 0.03
CA ASN A 22 7.85 -20.47 -0.13
C ASN A 22 8.05 -18.96 -0.16
N LEU A 23 8.79 -18.43 0.82
CA LEU A 23 9.05 -16.99 0.96
C LEU A 23 10.37 -16.53 0.32
N HIS A 24 11.15 -17.47 -0.22
CA HIS A 24 12.52 -17.25 -0.70
C HIS A 24 12.63 -17.27 -2.23
N GLU A 25 11.54 -17.47 -2.95
CA GLU A 25 11.50 -17.22 -4.38
C GLU A 25 11.66 -15.72 -4.65
N GLU A 26 12.58 -15.35 -5.56
CA GLU A 26 12.76 -13.98 -6.00
C GLU A 26 11.55 -13.55 -6.84
N PHE A 27 10.61 -12.85 -6.21
CA PHE A 27 9.46 -12.29 -6.89
C PHE A 27 9.70 -10.82 -7.21
N GLY A 28 9.84 -10.48 -8.50
CA GLY A 28 9.73 -9.11 -9.00
C GLY A 28 10.96 -8.22 -8.87
N GLU A 29 10.88 -7.05 -9.49
CA GLU A 29 11.93 -6.02 -9.50
C GLU A 29 11.97 -5.28 -8.15
N GLU A 30 13.16 -5.04 -7.60
CA GLU A 30 13.29 -4.33 -6.32
C GLU A 30 13.08 -2.82 -6.54
N LEU A 31 12.02 -2.28 -5.96
CA LEU A 31 11.74 -0.85 -6.00
C LEU A 31 12.78 -0.06 -5.21
N PRO A 32 13.24 1.09 -5.75
CA PRO A 32 14.14 1.97 -5.03
C PRO A 32 13.47 2.49 -3.76
N ARG A 33 14.26 2.66 -2.70
CA ARG A 33 13.77 3.34 -1.50
C ARG A 33 13.64 4.82 -1.79
N LEU A 34 12.61 5.43 -1.22
CA LEU A 34 12.41 6.88 -1.31
C LEU A 34 13.43 7.66 -0.46
N THR A 35 13.88 7.08 0.65
CA THR A 35 14.83 7.66 1.60
C THR A 35 15.98 6.71 1.91
N GLU A 36 17.06 7.27 2.45
CA GLU A 36 18.22 6.50 2.90
C GLU A 36 17.83 5.51 4.02
N PRO A 37 18.54 4.38 4.16
CA PRO A 37 18.27 3.41 5.21
C PRO A 37 18.38 4.04 6.60
N GLY A 38 17.28 4.03 7.35
CA GLY A 38 17.20 4.62 8.70
C GLY A 38 16.28 5.84 8.76
N ASP A 39 16.02 6.48 7.62
CA ASP A 39 15.08 7.59 7.52
C ASP A 39 13.69 7.11 7.13
N LEU A 40 12.68 7.55 7.89
CA LEU A 40 11.28 7.25 7.62
C LEU A 40 10.64 8.40 6.84
N THR A 41 9.90 8.05 5.80
CA THR A 41 8.94 8.94 5.14
C THR A 41 7.54 8.45 5.43
N ASN A 42 6.62 9.39 5.69
CA ASN A 42 5.26 9.03 6.05
C ASN A 42 4.35 8.82 4.83
N TYR A 43 4.63 9.47 3.71
CA TYR A 43 3.74 9.52 2.54
C TYR A 43 4.50 9.73 1.22
N PRO A 44 3.90 9.34 0.08
CA PRO A 44 4.43 9.67 -1.24
C PRO A 44 4.49 11.20 -1.46
N PRO A 45 5.58 11.73 -2.03
CA PRO A 45 5.70 13.15 -2.33
C PRO A 45 4.69 13.56 -3.42
N PRO A 46 3.99 14.71 -3.27
CA PRO A 46 2.97 15.16 -4.22
C PRO A 46 3.44 15.25 -5.66
N GLU A 47 4.71 15.56 -5.88
CA GLU A 47 5.32 15.69 -7.21
C GLU A 47 5.36 14.34 -7.96
N GLN A 48 5.19 13.22 -7.26
CA GLN A 48 5.16 11.87 -7.83
C GLN A 48 3.75 11.26 -7.88
N TRP A 49 2.71 11.99 -7.48
CA TRP A 49 1.35 11.45 -7.40
C TRP A 49 0.76 11.05 -8.75
N ASP A 50 1.21 11.63 -9.86
CA ASP A 50 0.75 11.25 -11.19
C ASP A 50 1.24 9.84 -11.62
N ASP A 51 2.36 9.37 -11.04
CA ASP A 51 2.92 8.04 -11.30
C ASP A 51 3.71 7.50 -10.10
N TRP A 52 2.99 7.16 -9.03
CA TRP A 52 3.58 6.57 -7.84
C TRP A 52 3.75 5.07 -7.99
N VAL A 53 4.96 4.56 -7.70
CA VAL A 53 5.25 3.13 -7.78
C VAL A 53 5.46 2.55 -6.38
N GLU A 54 4.66 1.55 -6.03
CA GLU A 54 4.82 0.79 -4.79
C GLU A 54 4.45 -0.68 -4.98
N TYR A 55 4.81 -1.51 -4.00
CA TYR A 55 4.38 -2.91 -4.01
C TYR A 55 2.90 -3.06 -3.67
N GLU A 56 2.21 -3.95 -4.38
CA GLU A 56 0.80 -4.25 -4.13
C GLU A 56 0.59 -4.86 -2.74
N ALA A 57 -0.16 -4.15 -1.90
CA ALA A 57 -0.44 -4.52 -0.52
C ALA A 57 -1.11 -5.89 -0.37
N LYS A 58 -1.96 -6.31 -1.32
CA LYS A 58 -2.68 -7.60 -1.26
C LYS A 58 -1.87 -8.80 -1.76
N ARG A 59 -0.65 -8.60 -2.28
CA ARG A 59 0.13 -9.65 -2.96
C ARG A 59 1.25 -10.23 -2.13
N TRP A 60 1.41 -9.80 -0.89
CA TRP A 60 2.35 -10.39 0.05
C TRP A 60 2.19 -11.93 0.07
N PRO A 61 3.29 -12.70 0.00
CA PRO A 61 4.71 -12.31 0.12
C PRO A 61 5.38 -11.86 -1.18
N ARG A 62 4.68 -11.87 -2.31
CA ARG A 62 5.25 -11.49 -3.60
C ARG A 62 5.40 -9.98 -3.70
N ARG A 63 6.57 -9.51 -4.14
CA ARG A 63 6.86 -8.09 -4.36
C ARG A 63 6.42 -7.70 -5.79
N GLU A 64 5.13 -7.51 -5.96
CA GLU A 64 4.54 -7.09 -7.24
C GLU A 64 4.50 -5.55 -7.30
N ALA A 65 5.38 -4.93 -8.07
CA ALA A 65 5.38 -3.48 -8.29
C ALA A 65 4.15 -3.05 -9.10
N ARG A 66 3.50 -1.96 -8.67
CA ARG A 66 2.35 -1.37 -9.36
C ARG A 66 2.48 0.15 -9.44
N HIS A 67 1.97 0.69 -10.55
CA HIS A 67 1.88 2.12 -10.82
C HIS A 67 0.50 2.63 -10.44
N TYR A 68 0.48 3.65 -9.60
CA TYR A 68 -0.72 4.32 -9.10
C TYR A 68 -0.72 5.79 -9.49
N MET A 69 -1.90 6.30 -9.80
CA MET A 69 -2.20 7.72 -9.75
C MET A 69 -2.83 8.00 -8.39
N ILE A 70 -2.26 8.93 -7.63
CA ILE A 70 -2.73 9.32 -6.30
C ILE A 70 -3.57 10.58 -6.44
N VAL A 71 -4.85 10.49 -6.10
CA VAL A 71 -5.79 11.62 -6.21
C VAL A 71 -6.33 11.98 -4.82
N PRO A 72 -6.11 13.22 -4.34
CA PRO A 72 -6.71 13.70 -3.11
C PRO A 72 -8.24 13.72 -3.18
N THR A 73 -8.88 13.27 -2.10
CA THR A 73 -10.33 13.30 -1.94
C THR A 73 -10.70 13.50 -0.47
N ILE A 74 -11.99 13.46 -0.16
CA ILE A 74 -12.53 13.66 1.19
C ILE A 74 -13.36 12.45 1.62
N CYS A 75 -13.23 12.07 2.88
CA CYS A 75 -14.05 11.04 3.51
C CYS A 75 -15.48 11.57 3.73
N PHE A 76 -16.48 10.88 3.20
CA PHE A 76 -17.90 11.28 3.35
C PHE A 76 -18.65 10.54 4.48
N ASN A 77 -17.95 9.69 5.24
CA ASN A 77 -18.59 8.82 6.25
C ASN A 77 -19.11 9.55 7.49
N CYS A 78 -18.61 10.74 7.78
CA CYS A 78 -19.12 11.62 8.83
C CYS A 78 -18.75 13.08 8.53
N GLU A 79 -19.26 13.99 9.33
CA GLU A 79 -19.08 15.44 9.26
C GLU A 79 -17.64 15.92 9.50
N ALA A 80 -16.75 15.05 9.98
CA ALA A 80 -15.34 15.41 10.19
C ALA A 80 -14.60 15.69 8.88
N GLY A 81 -15.07 15.16 7.75
CA GLY A 81 -14.54 15.46 6.42
C GLY A 81 -13.03 15.23 6.29
N CYS A 82 -12.51 14.12 6.85
CA CYS A 82 -11.07 13.85 6.81
C CYS A 82 -10.58 13.70 5.37
N GLY A 83 -9.45 14.31 5.03
CA GLY A 83 -8.83 14.13 3.72
C GLY A 83 -8.29 12.72 3.51
N LEU A 84 -8.55 12.16 2.34
CA LEU A 84 -8.08 10.86 1.88
C LEU A 84 -7.19 11.02 0.65
N LEU A 85 -6.29 10.06 0.45
CA LEU A 85 -5.59 9.84 -0.82
C LEU A 85 -6.16 8.57 -1.45
N SER A 86 -6.69 8.69 -2.65
CA SER A 86 -7.14 7.56 -3.46
C SER A 86 -5.98 7.04 -4.30
N TYR A 87 -5.63 5.77 -4.13
CA TYR A 87 -4.63 5.11 -4.97
C TYR A 87 -5.34 4.41 -6.11
N ILE A 88 -5.24 4.96 -7.32
CA ILE A 88 -5.89 4.47 -8.53
C ILE A 88 -4.85 3.71 -9.35
N ASP A 89 -5.10 2.42 -9.62
CA ASP A 89 -4.21 1.64 -10.47
C ASP A 89 -4.26 2.17 -11.91
N LYS A 90 -3.10 2.52 -12.48
CA LYS A 90 -3.06 3.18 -13.80
C LYS A 90 -3.41 2.26 -14.97
N GLN A 91 -3.35 0.95 -14.78
CA GLN A 91 -3.68 -0.02 -15.83
C GLN A 91 -5.19 -0.27 -15.90
N THR A 92 -5.83 -0.36 -14.74
CA THR A 92 -7.26 -0.73 -14.61
C THR A 92 -8.17 0.46 -14.34
N LEU A 93 -7.59 1.60 -13.95
CA LEU A 93 -8.28 2.82 -13.51
C LEU A 93 -9.23 2.59 -12.32
N GLN A 94 -9.02 1.50 -11.57
CA GLN A 94 -9.78 1.17 -10.38
C GLN A 94 -9.09 1.72 -9.13
N VAL A 95 -9.88 2.21 -8.18
CA VAL A 95 -9.37 2.56 -6.85
C VAL A 95 -8.99 1.28 -6.11
N ARG A 96 -7.77 1.23 -5.57
CA ARG A 96 -7.22 0.03 -4.91
C ARG A 96 -7.21 0.15 -3.39
N LYS A 97 -6.93 1.35 -2.88
CA LYS A 97 -6.94 1.67 -1.46
C LYS A 97 -7.17 3.16 -1.23
N PHE A 98 -7.55 3.49 0.00
CA PHE A 98 -7.55 4.85 0.52
C PHE A 98 -6.60 4.94 1.70
N GLU A 99 -5.80 6.02 1.74
CA GLU A 99 -4.98 6.39 2.89
C GLU A 99 -5.33 7.81 3.35
N GLY A 100 -4.76 8.26 4.46
CA GLY A 100 -4.97 9.63 4.92
C GLY A 100 -4.15 10.62 4.11
N ASN A 101 -4.77 11.75 3.76
CA ASN A 101 -4.06 12.84 3.10
C ASN A 101 -3.30 13.69 4.13
N PRO A 102 -1.95 13.66 4.15
CA PRO A 102 -1.16 14.45 5.09
C PRO A 102 -1.32 15.96 4.90
N TYR A 103 -1.64 16.40 3.69
CA TYR A 103 -1.79 17.82 3.33
C TYR A 103 -3.19 18.36 3.64
N HIS A 104 -4.12 17.53 4.09
CA HIS A 104 -5.44 17.99 4.49
C HIS A 104 -5.37 18.76 5.82
N PRO A 105 -5.85 20.01 5.90
CA PRO A 105 -5.58 20.90 7.04
C PRO A 105 -6.20 20.42 8.35
N GLY A 106 -7.37 19.78 8.31
CA GLY A 106 -8.04 19.27 9.51
C GLY A 106 -7.41 17.97 10.01
N SER A 107 -7.53 16.91 9.20
CA SER A 107 -7.11 15.56 9.56
C SER A 107 -5.59 15.33 9.55
N ARG A 108 -4.82 16.02 8.69
CA ARG A 108 -3.36 15.89 8.58
C ARG A 108 -2.90 14.43 8.51
N GLY A 109 -3.51 13.66 7.61
CA GLY A 109 -3.22 12.24 7.41
C GLY A 109 -3.86 11.27 8.40
N ARG A 110 -4.50 11.76 9.47
CA ARG A 110 -5.19 10.89 10.45
C ARG A 110 -6.56 10.47 9.94
N ASN A 111 -6.87 9.19 10.06
CA ASN A 111 -8.19 8.64 9.77
C ASN A 111 -8.62 7.67 10.86
N CYS A 112 -9.93 7.57 11.09
CA CYS A 112 -10.51 6.44 11.82
C CYS A 112 -10.64 5.23 10.88
N ALA A 113 -11.05 4.09 11.42
CA ALA A 113 -11.23 2.85 10.64
C ALA A 113 -12.17 3.00 9.43
N LYS A 114 -13.12 3.94 9.48
CA LYS A 114 -14.08 4.17 8.38
C LYS A 114 -13.43 4.79 7.14
N GLY A 115 -12.39 5.60 7.30
CA GLY A 115 -11.76 6.31 6.18
C GLY A 115 -11.19 5.34 5.12
N PRO A 116 -10.25 4.45 5.47
CA PRO A 116 -9.75 3.43 4.55
C PRO A 116 -10.84 2.47 4.08
N ALA A 117 -11.84 2.19 4.93
CA ALA A 117 -12.94 1.29 4.61
C ALA A 117 -13.94 1.82 3.56
N THR A 118 -13.82 3.08 3.12
CA THR A 118 -14.58 3.62 1.97
C THR A 118 -14.36 2.77 0.70
N ILE A 119 -13.25 2.03 0.60
CA ILE A 119 -13.02 1.05 -0.48
C ILE A 119 -14.13 -0.02 -0.57
N ASN A 120 -14.76 -0.38 0.54
CA ASN A 120 -15.83 -1.36 0.53
C ASN A 120 -17.11 -0.78 -0.05
N GLN A 121 -17.40 0.49 0.23
CA GLN A 121 -18.60 1.18 -0.25
C GLN A 121 -18.59 1.38 -1.76
N ILE A 122 -17.42 1.65 -2.37
CA ILE A 122 -17.32 1.82 -3.83
C ILE A 122 -17.40 0.50 -4.59
N ASN A 123 -17.14 -0.63 -3.92
CA ASN A 123 -17.22 -1.97 -4.49
C ASN A 123 -18.50 -2.69 -4.05
N ASP A 124 -19.36 -2.01 -3.29
CA ASP A 124 -20.64 -2.56 -2.86
C ASP A 124 -21.58 -2.64 -4.07
N THR A 125 -22.19 -3.81 -4.25
CA THR A 125 -23.06 -4.11 -5.38
C THR A 125 -24.54 -4.14 -5.01
N ASP A 126 -24.84 -4.06 -3.71
CA ASP A 126 -26.20 -4.02 -3.17
C ASP A 126 -26.71 -2.58 -3.02
#